data_AF-A0A1F2XAP1-F1
#
_entry.id   AF-A0A1F2XAP1-F1
#
_cell.length_a   1.000
_cell.length_b   1.000
_cell.length_c   1.000
_cell.angle_alpha   90.00
_cell.angle_beta   90.00
_cell.angle_gamma   90.00
#
_symmetry.space_group_name_H-M   'P 1'
#
loop_
_entity.id
_entity.type
_entity.pdbx_description
1 polymer ?
#
loop_
_entity_poly.entity_id
_entity_poly.type
_entity_poly.pdbx_seq_one_letter_code
_entity_poly.pdbx_strand_id
1 'polypeptide(L)' 'MSSHDISLAIYGLIAIGGLTVELVALSRPQQVASLGRTLGRAMRTRTGRIGIVTGWVWLGLHFFGL' A
#
# COMPACT_ATOMS: atom_id res chain seq x y z
N MET A 1 -13.05 -13.15 21.79
CA MET A 1 -12.35 -12.40 20.74
C MET A 1 -13.17 -12.55 19.48
N SER A 2 -13.88 -11.49 19.10
CA SER A 2 -14.77 -11.49 17.95
C SER A 2 -13.94 -11.49 16.66
N SER A 3 -14.46 -12.02 15.56
CA SER A 3 -13.80 -11.96 14.26
C SER A 3 -13.45 -10.52 13.85
N HIS A 4 -14.25 -9.54 14.30
CA HIS A 4 -13.96 -8.11 14.13
C HIS A 4 -12.65 -7.67 14.82
N ASP A 5 -12.37 -8.16 16.02
CA ASP A 5 -11.16 -7.80 16.77
C ASP A 5 -9.91 -8.34 16.07
N ILE A 6 -10.03 -9.55 15.50
CA ILE A 6 -8.95 -10.21 14.75
C ILE A 6 -8.69 -9.47 13.44
N SER A 7 -9.74 -9.13 12.69
CA SER A 7 -9.62 -8.33 11.47
C SER A 7 -8.98 -6.96 11.77
N LEU A 8 -9.42 -6.29 12.84
CA LEU A 8 -8.87 -4.99 13.23
C LEU A 8 -7.38 -5.09 13.59
N ALA A 9 -6.99 -6.14 14.33
CA ALA A 9 -5.59 -6.38 14.68
C ALA A 9 -4.72 -6.65 13.43
N ILE A 10 -5.22 -7.44 12.47
CA ILE A 10 -4.50 -7.73 11.23
C ILE A 10 -4.34 -6.47 10.37
N TYR A 11 -5.41 -5.71 10.16
CA TYR A 11 -5.34 -4.46 9.40
C TYR A 11 -4.44 -3.43 10.10
N GLY A 12 -4.49 -3.35 11.43
CA GLY A 12 -3.60 -2.51 12.23
C GLY A 12 -2.13 -2.90 12.07
N LEU A 13 -1.82 -4.21 12.10
CA LEU A 13 -0.46 -4.72 11.90
C LEU A 13 0.06 -4.37 10.51
N ILE A 14 -0.76 -4.55 9.47
CA ILE A 14 -0.41 -4.19 8.09
C ILE A 14 -0.15 -2.69 7.97
N ALA A 15 -0.99 -1.85 8.58
CA ALA A 15 -0.83 -0.40 8.58
C ALA A 15 0.47 0.03 9.27
N ILE A 16 0.79 -0.56 10.44
CA ILE A 16 2.04 -0.30 11.16
C ILE A 16 3.25 -0.77 10.36
N GLY A 17 3.15 -1.94 9.70
CA GLY A 17 4.19 -2.45 8.80
C GLY A 17 4.46 -1.50 7.62
N GLY A 18 3.40 -0.99 6.98
CA GLY A 18 3.53 0.01 5.92
C GLY A 18 4.16 1.32 6.42
N LEU A 19 3.72 1.80 7.59
CA LEU A 19 4.22 3.04 8.18
C LEU A 19 5.69 2.93 8.59
N THR A 20 6.10 1.81 9.17
CA THR A 20 7.50 1.57 9.55
C THR A 20 8.41 1.51 8.34
N VAL A 21 7.98 0.86 7.25
CA VAL A 21 8.72 0.87 5.97
C VAL A 21 8.86 2.30 5.44
N GLU A 22 7.80 3.11 5.48
CA GLU A 22 7.86 4.50 5.00
C GLU A 22 8.75 5.38 5.87
N LEU A 23 8.68 5.24 7.20
CA LEU A 23 9.57 5.94 8.14
C LEU A 23 11.04 5.55 7.94
N VAL A 24 11.32 4.27 7.69
CA VAL A 24 12.67 3.79 7.34
C VAL A 24 13.11 4.34 5.99
N ALA A 25 12.21 4.41 5.01
CA ALA A 25 12.51 4.96 3.69
C ALA A 25 12.78 6.47 3.69
N LEU A 26 12.10 7.22 4.57
CA LEU A 26 12.37 8.63 4.83
C LEU A 26 13.71 8.83 5.54
N SER A 27 14.02 7.95 6.50
CA SER A 27 15.26 8.02 7.30
C SER A 27 16.48 7.50 6.54
N ARG A 28 16.31 6.57 5.59
CA ARG A 28 17.37 5.92 4.79
C ARG A 28 17.02 5.86 3.31
N PRO A 29 16.96 7.02 2.63
CA PRO A 29 16.48 7.13 1.25
C PRO A 29 17.36 6.44 0.19
N GLN A 30 18.58 6.03 0.55
CA GLN A 30 19.50 5.26 -0.29
C GLN A 30 19.30 3.75 -0.19
N GLN A 31 18.77 3.24 0.92
CA GLN A 31 18.54 1.80 1.13
C GLN A 31 17.11 1.39 0.82
N VAL A 32 16.13 2.25 1.13
CA VAL A 32 14.71 1.98 0.89
C VAL A 32 14.09 3.17 0.15
N ALA A 33 13.44 2.89 -0.98
CA ALA A 33 12.72 3.90 -1.73
C ALA A 33 11.39 4.19 -1.04
N SER A 34 11.08 5.47 -0.78
CA SER A 34 9.79 5.86 -0.21
C SER A 34 8.63 5.48 -1.13
N LEU A 35 7.45 5.30 -0.57
CA LEU A 35 6.22 5.03 -1.32
C LEU A 35 6.02 6.08 -2.41
N GLY A 36 6.27 7.37 -2.12
CA GLY A 36 6.19 8.45 -3.11
C GLY A 36 7.15 8.27 -4.30
N ARG A 37 8.42 7.90 -4.05
CA ARG A 37 9.38 7.62 -5.13
C ARG A 37 9.04 6.33 -5.89
N THR A 38 8.53 5.32 -5.20
CA THR A 38 8.15 4.03 -5.77
C THR A 38 6.91 4.20 -6.66
N LEU A 39 5.88 4.91 -6.19
CA LEU A 39 4.70 5.29 -6.96
C LEU A 39 5.06 6.17 -8.17
N GLY A 40 5.92 7.17 -7.99
CA GLY A 40 6.41 7.99 -9.09
C GLY A 40 7.13 7.17 -10.17
N ARG A 41 7.91 6.16 -9.76
CA ARG A 41 8.59 5.23 -10.67
C ARG A 41 7.60 4.29 -11.35
N ALA A 42 6.64 3.74 -10.61
CA ALA A 42 5.57 2.90 -11.14
C ALA A 42 4.73 3.65 -12.18
N MET A 43 4.36 4.90 -11.90
CA MET A 43 3.66 5.81 -12.82
C MET A 43 4.46 6.18 -14.07
N ARG A 44 5.77 5.96 -14.08
CA ARG A 44 6.63 6.16 -15.26
C ARG A 44 6.62 4.97 -16.21
N THR A 45 6.14 3.80 -15.77
CA THR A 45 6.11 2.57 -16.57
C THR A 45 4.68 2.19 -16.94
N ARG A 46 4.47 1.63 -18.14
CA ARG A 46 3.13 1.18 -18.58
C ARG A 46 2.59 0.08 -17.66
N THR A 47 3.44 -0.86 -17.25
CA THR A 47 3.10 -1.95 -16.34
C THR A 47 2.74 -1.45 -14.94
N GLY A 48 3.51 -0.49 -14.40
CA GLY A 48 3.21 0.10 -13.09
C GLY A 48 1.90 0.86 -13.07
N ARG A 49 1.58 1.62 -14.14
CA ARG A 49 0.26 2.26 -14.29
C ARG A 49 -0.88 1.24 -14.32
N ILE A 50 -0.73 0.16 -15.08
CA ILE A 50 -1.73 -0.92 -15.13
C ILE A 50 -1.91 -1.53 -13.74
N GLY A 51 -0.83 -1.84 -13.03
CA GLY A 51 -0.91 -2.37 -11.66
C GLY A 51 -1.64 -1.43 -10.68
N ILE A 52 -1.37 -0.12 -10.75
CA ILE A 52 -2.07 0.87 -9.93
C ILE A 52 -3.56 0.93 -10.27
N VAL A 53 -3.91 0.98 -11.57
CA VAL A 53 -5.31 1.00 -12.02
C VAL A 53 -6.05 -0.28 -11.64
N THR A 54 -5.43 -1.45 -11.83
CA THR A 54 -6.00 -2.73 -11.41
C THR A 54 -6.22 -2.80 -9.90
N GLY A 55 -5.25 -2.32 -9.11
CA GLY A 55 -5.40 -2.22 -7.66
C GLY A 55 -6.55 -1.30 -7.28
N TRP A 56 -6.70 -0.16 -7.97
CA TRP A 56 -7.79 0.79 -7.73
C TRP A 56 -9.16 0.24 -8.14
N VAL A 57 -9.24 -0.46 -9.26
CA VAL A 57 -10.46 -1.14 -9.73
C VAL A 57 -10.85 -2.26 -8.77
N TRP A 58 -9.89 -3.04 -8.28
CA TRP A 58 -10.15 -4.06 -7.26
C TRP A 58 -10.65 -3.45 -5.96
N LEU A 59 -10.04 -2.35 -5.50
CA LEU A 59 -10.51 -1.60 -4.33
C LEU A 59 -11.93 -1.05 -4.54
N GLY A 60 -12.21 -0.51 -5.72
CA GLY A 60 -13.52 -0.06 -6.14
C GLY A 60 -14.57 -1.17 -6.07
N LEU A 61 -14.30 -2.31 -6.71
CA LEU A 61 -15.16 -3.49 -6.65
C LEU A 61 -15.36 -4.01 -5.22
N HIS A 62 -14.29 -4.03 -4.42
CA HIS A 62 -14.32 -4.59 -3.07
C HIS A 62 -15.09 -3.72 -2.07
N PHE A 63 -14.91 -2.40 -2.12
CA PHE A 63 -15.54 -1.48 -1.17
C PHE A 63 -16.86 -0.89 -1.68
N PHE A 64 -16.98 -0.62 -2.98
CA PHE A 64 -18.16 0.03 -3.55
C PHE A 64 -19.13 -0.95 -4.22
N GLY A 65 -18.75 -2.22 -4.41
CA GLY A 65 -19.66 -3.25 -4.93
C GLY A 65 -20.33 -2.85 -6.24
N LEU A 66 -19.51 -2.44 -7.22
CA LEU A 66 -19.96 -2.18 -8.60
C LEU A 66 -20.58 -3.43 -9.24
#